data_AF-A2H4M6-F1
#
_entry.id   AF-A2H4M6-F1
#
_cell.length_a   1.000
_cell.length_b   1.000
_cell.length_c   1.000
_cell.angle_alpha   90.00
_cell.angle_beta   90.00
_cell.angle_gamma   90.00
#
_symmetry.space_group_name_H-M   'P 1'
#
loop_
_entity.id
_entity.type
_entity.pdbx_description
1 polymer ?
#
loop_
_entity_poly.entity_id
_entity_poly.type
_entity_poly.pdbx_seq_one_letter_code
_entity_poly.pdbx_strand_id
1 'polypeptide(L)'
;DVTIESYEYLWHAIKCYYIGEAKSGSETITMLQRAQNHATKALDLITNESIEDPPTLKGWAERILHKIRVARIEAVAAINGLKKDQSNSVQRPFLEDQKSYSPCDTLVTVPPKAKVVTPKPMIFDLAGDYLQYPSLEGKLKKKGLVSKLKFW
;
A
#
# COMPACT_ATOMS: atom_id res chain seq x y z
N ASP A 1 -20.44 -27.43 -7.61
CA ASP A 1 -19.29 -27.55 -8.52
C ASP A 1 -18.48 -26.27 -8.51
N VAL A 2 -17.44 -26.21 -7.69
CA VAL A 2 -16.63 -24.99 -7.54
C VAL A 2 -15.74 -24.72 -8.75
N THR A 3 -15.45 -25.77 -9.53
CA THR A 3 -14.92 -25.62 -10.89
C THR A 3 -15.81 -24.72 -11.73
N ILE A 4 -17.12 -24.97 -11.77
CA ILE A 4 -18.09 -24.17 -12.53
C ILE A 4 -18.14 -22.73 -11.98
N GLU A 5 -18.20 -22.57 -10.66
CA GLU A 5 -18.19 -21.22 -10.04
C GLU A 5 -16.91 -20.44 -10.39
N SER A 6 -15.75 -21.08 -10.36
CA SER A 6 -14.48 -20.43 -10.74
C SER A 6 -14.47 -20.01 -12.22
N TYR A 7 -15.09 -20.80 -13.10
CA TYR A 7 -15.29 -20.45 -14.51
C TYR A 7 -16.23 -19.27 -14.68
N GLU A 8 -17.33 -19.22 -13.94
CA GLU A 8 -18.26 -18.08 -13.95
C GLU A 8 -17.56 -16.80 -13.52
N TYR A 9 -16.78 -16.84 -12.43
CA TYR A 9 -16.00 -15.69 -11.98
C TYR A 9 -14.94 -15.25 -13.00
N LEU A 10 -14.24 -16.20 -13.62
CA LEU A 10 -13.32 -15.89 -14.72
C LEU A 10 -14.05 -15.25 -15.90
N TRP A 11 -15.26 -15.72 -16.21
CA TRP A 11 -16.01 -15.19 -17.33
C TRP A 11 -16.50 -13.77 -17.07
N HIS A 12 -16.97 -13.51 -15.85
CA HIS A 12 -17.29 -12.17 -15.37
C HIS A 12 -16.08 -11.23 -15.39
N ALA A 13 -14.90 -11.73 -15.00
CA ALA A 13 -13.67 -10.95 -15.06
C ALA A 13 -13.36 -10.49 -16.50
N ILE A 14 -13.41 -11.40 -17.47
CA ILE A 14 -13.15 -11.09 -18.88
C ILE A 14 -14.22 -10.13 -19.44
N LYS A 15 -15.49 -10.31 -19.09
CA LYS A 15 -16.56 -9.38 -19.49
C LYS A 15 -16.29 -7.97 -18.98
N CYS A 16 -15.94 -7.83 -17.71
CA CYS A 16 -15.58 -6.54 -17.13
C CYS A 16 -14.32 -5.94 -17.77
N TYR A 17 -13.34 -6.77 -18.13
CA TYR A 17 -12.13 -6.35 -18.82
C TYR A 17 -12.45 -5.70 -20.18
N TYR A 18 -13.20 -6.38 -21.04
CA TYR A 18 -13.54 -5.86 -22.37
C TYR A 18 -14.46 -4.63 -22.31
N ILE A 19 -15.38 -4.57 -21.34
CA ILE A 19 -16.16 -3.34 -21.13
C ILE A 19 -15.26 -2.18 -20.67
N GLY A 20 -14.24 -2.47 -19.85
CA GLY A 20 -13.23 -1.49 -19.46
C GLY A 20 -12.45 -0.94 -20.64
N GLU A 21 -11.98 -1.81 -21.54
CA GLU A 21 -11.26 -1.39 -22.76
C GLU A 21 -12.11 -0.55 -23.71
N ALA A 22 -13.42 -0.82 -23.80
CA ALA A 22 -14.32 -0.04 -24.65
C ALA A 22 -14.66 1.35 -24.08
N LYS A 23 -14.40 1.59 -22.79
CA LYS A 23 -14.69 2.84 -22.09
C LYS A 23 -13.46 3.75 -22.05
N SER A 24 -13.69 5.02 -21.71
CA SER A 24 -12.64 6.03 -21.56
C SER A 24 -12.60 6.63 -20.15
N GLY A 25 -11.40 6.94 -19.66
CA GLY A 25 -11.20 7.70 -18.43
C GLY A 25 -11.47 6.90 -17.16
N SER A 26 -12.09 7.53 -16.17
CA SER A 26 -12.29 6.94 -14.83
C SER A 26 -13.15 5.68 -14.84
N GLU A 27 -14.08 5.57 -15.79
CA GLU A 27 -14.93 4.39 -15.92
C GLU A 27 -14.12 3.13 -16.30
N THR A 28 -13.07 3.28 -17.11
CA THR A 28 -12.14 2.20 -17.46
C THR A 28 -11.47 1.62 -16.21
N ILE A 29 -10.98 2.48 -15.32
CA ILE A 29 -10.35 2.05 -14.06
C ILE A 29 -11.33 1.25 -13.21
N THR A 30 -12.55 1.76 -13.03
CA THR A 30 -13.56 1.09 -12.19
C THR A 30 -13.95 -0.28 -12.74
N MET A 31 -14.08 -0.42 -14.06
CA MET A 31 -14.38 -1.70 -14.71
C MET A 31 -13.20 -2.67 -14.65
N LEU A 32 -11.96 -2.20 -14.83
CA LEU A 32 -10.76 -3.02 -14.65
C LEU A 32 -10.56 -3.46 -13.20
N GLN A 33 -10.93 -2.63 -12.23
CA GLN A 33 -10.89 -3.00 -10.81
C GLN A 33 -11.94 -4.05 -10.46
N ARG A 34 -13.14 -3.97 -11.04
CA ARG A 34 -14.14 -5.05 -10.94
C ARG A 34 -13.65 -6.34 -11.59
N ALA A 35 -13.04 -6.26 -12.77
CA ALA A 35 -12.44 -7.41 -13.45
C ALA A 35 -11.38 -8.09 -12.57
N GLN A 36 -10.51 -7.29 -11.95
CA GLN A 36 -9.49 -7.78 -11.03
C GLN A 36 -10.10 -8.52 -9.84
N ASN A 37 -11.13 -7.96 -9.20
CA ASN A 37 -11.79 -8.59 -8.07
C ASN A 37 -12.44 -9.94 -8.42
N HIS A 38 -13.01 -10.07 -9.62
CA HIS A 38 -13.56 -11.35 -10.09
C HIS A 38 -12.46 -12.37 -10.40
N ALA A 39 -11.35 -11.93 -11.02
CA ALA A 39 -10.21 -12.80 -11.32
C ALA A 39 -9.49 -13.29 -10.05
N THR A 40 -9.35 -12.43 -9.03
CA THR A 40 -8.76 -12.84 -7.74
C THR A 40 -9.66 -13.83 -7.02
N LYS A 41 -10.98 -13.58 -6.97
CA LYS A 41 -11.94 -14.53 -6.38
C LYS A 41 -11.90 -15.91 -7.05
N ALA A 42 -11.82 -15.95 -8.38
CA ALA A 42 -11.68 -17.20 -9.10
C ALA A 42 -10.37 -17.93 -8.74
N LEU A 43 -9.26 -17.20 -8.67
CA LEU A 43 -7.95 -17.76 -8.34
C LEU A 43 -7.91 -18.28 -6.89
N ASP A 44 -8.49 -17.54 -5.95
CA ASP A 44 -8.60 -17.92 -4.55
C ASP A 44 -9.40 -19.22 -4.40
N LEU A 45 -10.54 -19.37 -5.11
CA LEU A 45 -11.33 -20.60 -5.14
C LEU A 45 -10.52 -21.78 -5.69
N ILE A 46 -9.83 -21.59 -6.81
CA ILE A 46 -8.98 -22.62 -7.43
C ILE A 46 -7.87 -23.07 -6.47
N THR A 47 -7.22 -22.14 -5.77
CA THR A 47 -6.11 -22.46 -4.88
C THR A 47 -6.56 -23.06 -3.56
N ASN A 48 -7.65 -22.58 -2.98
CA ASN A 48 -8.13 -23.04 -1.68
C ASN A 48 -8.72 -24.45 -1.76
N GLU A 49 -9.32 -24.79 -2.89
CA GLU A 49 -9.94 -26.10 -3.10
C GLU A 49 -9.04 -27.08 -3.87
N SER A 50 -7.79 -26.68 -4.16
CA SER A 50 -6.82 -27.51 -4.89
C SER A 50 -7.40 -28.13 -6.16
N ILE A 51 -8.09 -27.32 -6.97
CA ILE A 51 -8.71 -27.79 -8.22
C ILE A 51 -7.60 -28.15 -9.21
N GLU A 52 -7.37 -29.44 -9.42
CA GLU A 52 -6.38 -29.95 -10.39
C GLU A 52 -6.98 -30.11 -11.80
N ASP A 53 -8.31 -30.29 -11.91
CA ASP A 53 -9.00 -30.49 -13.18
C ASP A 53 -9.93 -29.33 -13.56
N PRO A 54 -9.78 -28.72 -14.76
CA PRO A 54 -8.74 -28.97 -15.74
C PRO A 54 -7.40 -28.31 -15.36
N PRO A 55 -6.24 -28.95 -15.65
CA PRO A 55 -4.91 -28.50 -15.19
C PRO A 55 -4.49 -27.14 -15.76
N THR A 56 -5.17 -26.68 -16.81
CA THR A 56 -4.94 -25.37 -17.43
C THR A 56 -5.65 -24.21 -16.73
N LEU A 57 -6.62 -24.48 -15.86
CA LEU A 57 -7.51 -23.48 -15.28
C LEU A 57 -6.74 -22.45 -14.44
N LYS A 58 -5.85 -22.92 -13.56
CA LYS A 58 -5.00 -22.05 -12.73
C LYS A 58 -4.11 -21.13 -13.59
N GLY A 59 -3.40 -21.71 -14.56
CA GLY A 59 -2.54 -20.94 -15.46
C GLY A 59 -3.33 -19.99 -16.38
N TRP A 60 -4.60 -20.28 -16.66
CA TRP A 60 -5.47 -19.36 -17.37
C TRP A 60 -5.91 -18.19 -16.49
N ALA A 61 -6.29 -18.44 -15.24
CA ALA A 61 -6.66 -17.41 -14.26
C ALA A 61 -5.50 -16.44 -14.00
N GLU A 62 -4.29 -16.96 -13.80
CA GLU A 62 -3.07 -16.15 -13.61
C GLU A 62 -2.79 -15.25 -14.81
N ARG A 63 -2.92 -15.78 -16.04
CA ARG A 63 -2.73 -14.99 -17.27
C ARG A 63 -3.76 -13.87 -17.41
N ILE A 64 -5.03 -14.14 -17.09
CA ILE A 64 -6.09 -13.13 -17.14
C ILE A 64 -5.82 -12.03 -16.12
N LEU A 65 -5.47 -12.40 -14.88
CA LEU A 65 -5.13 -11.45 -13.83
C LEU A 65 -3.94 -10.58 -14.23
N HIS A 66 -2.91 -11.16 -14.85
CA HIS A 66 -1.79 -10.40 -15.38
C HIS A 66 -2.21 -9.39 -16.45
N LYS A 67 -3.02 -9.80 -17.44
CA LYS A 67 -3.55 -8.89 -18.47
C LYS A 67 -4.34 -7.72 -17.88
N ILE A 68 -5.22 -8.01 -16.92
CA ILE A 68 -6.02 -6.97 -16.23
C ILE A 68 -5.09 -6.00 -15.48
N ARG A 69 -4.05 -6.51 -14.80
CA ARG A 69 -3.07 -5.68 -14.09
C ARG A 69 -2.34 -4.73 -15.05
N VAL A 70 -1.86 -5.24 -16.18
CA VAL A 70 -1.17 -4.42 -17.20
C VAL A 70 -2.11 -3.34 -17.72
N ALA A 71 -3.31 -3.70 -18.16
CA ALA A 71 -4.30 -2.73 -18.66
C ALA A 71 -4.66 -1.66 -17.62
N ARG A 72 -4.75 -2.01 -16.34
CA ARG A 72 -5.04 -1.06 -15.26
C ARG A 72 -3.89 -0.09 -15.02
N ILE A 73 -2.65 -0.56 -15.07
CA ILE A 73 -1.45 0.30 -14.99
C ILE A 73 -1.44 1.29 -16.17
N GLU A 74 -1.72 0.80 -17.38
CA GLU A 74 -1.78 1.65 -18.57
C GLU A 74 -2.89 2.70 -18.48
N ALA A 75 -4.09 2.32 -18.03
CA ALA A 75 -5.20 3.25 -17.86
C ALA A 75 -4.89 4.33 -16.81
N VAL A 76 -4.25 3.97 -15.70
CA VAL A 76 -3.84 4.93 -14.66
C VAL A 76 -2.73 5.86 -15.17
N ALA A 77 -1.75 5.32 -15.90
CA ALA A 77 -0.68 6.12 -16.50
C ALA A 77 -1.24 7.15 -17.50
N ALA A 78 -2.20 6.73 -18.34
CA ALA A 78 -2.87 7.60 -19.29
C ALA A 78 -3.62 8.76 -18.60
N ILE A 79 -4.31 8.48 -17.49
CA ILE A 79 -5.03 9.51 -16.71
C ILE A 79 -4.08 10.49 -16.02
N ASN A 80 -2.95 9.98 -15.52
CA ASN A 80 -1.94 10.81 -14.86
C ASN A 80 -1.07 11.62 -15.84
N GLY A 81 -1.34 11.55 -17.15
CA GLY A 81 -0.57 12.25 -18.18
C GLY A 81 0.85 11.74 -18.33
N LEU A 82 1.17 10.56 -17.79
CA LEU A 82 2.43 9.86 -18.04
C LEU A 82 2.36 9.36 -19.49
N LYS A 83 3.00 10.11 -20.40
CA LYS A 83 3.14 9.68 -21.79
C LYS A 83 3.79 8.30 -21.78
N LYS A 84 3.12 7.32 -22.40
CA LYS A 84 3.74 6.08 -22.81
C LYS A 84 4.96 6.51 -23.64
N ASP A 85 6.17 6.24 -23.16
CA ASP A 85 7.31 6.19 -24.06
C ASP A 85 6.99 5.07 -25.03
N GLN A 86 6.37 5.42 -26.15
CA GLN A 86 6.22 4.56 -27.32
C GLN A 86 7.61 4.37 -27.92
N SER A 87 8.50 3.73 -27.17
CA SER A 87 9.68 3.10 -27.74
C SER A 87 9.21 1.83 -28.46
N ASN A 88 8.55 2.04 -29.60
CA ASN A 88 8.44 1.03 -30.67
C ASN A 88 9.79 0.78 -31.35
N SER A 89 10.91 1.16 -30.72
CA SER A 89 12.21 0.61 -31.07
C SER A 89 12.27 -0.77 -30.45
N VAL A 90 12.31 -1.80 -31.30
CA VAL A 90 12.84 -3.14 -31.01
C VAL A 90 13.72 -3.09 -29.76
N GLN A 91 13.16 -3.46 -28.60
CA GLN A 91 13.88 -3.42 -27.34
C GLN A 91 14.95 -4.50 -27.41
N ARG A 92 16.12 -4.11 -27.91
CA ARG A 92 17.33 -4.88 -27.63
C ARG A 92 17.55 -4.78 -26.12
N PRO A 93 17.88 -5.89 -25.45
CA PRO A 93 18.19 -5.85 -24.03
C PRO A 93 19.23 -4.77 -23.77
N PHE A 94 19.14 -4.08 -22.63
CA PHE A 94 19.97 -2.94 -22.25
C PHE A 94 21.47 -3.09 -22.56
N LEU A 95 22.00 -4.32 -22.49
CA LEU A 95 23.39 -4.67 -22.80
C LEU A 95 23.79 -4.61 -24.29
N GLU A 96 22.82 -4.58 -25.21
CA GLU A 96 23.05 -4.61 -26.66
C GLU A 96 22.98 -3.21 -27.31
N ASP A 97 22.54 -2.19 -26.57
CA ASP A 97 22.50 -0.83 -27.08
C ASP A 97 23.84 -0.12 -26.84
N GLN A 98 24.72 -0.16 -27.85
CA GLN A 98 26.02 0.50 -27.84
C GLN A 98 25.97 2.02 -27.65
N LYS A 99 24.80 2.65 -27.78
CA LYS A 99 24.62 4.11 -27.57
C LYS A 99 24.12 4.49 -26.19
N SER A 100 23.77 3.52 -25.34
CA SER A 100 23.31 3.77 -23.97
C SER A 100 24.42 4.23 -23.01
N TYR A 101 25.69 4.03 -23.40
CA TYR A 101 26.86 4.47 -22.65
C TYR A 101 27.23 5.93 -22.99
N SER A 102 26.35 6.89 -22.71
CA SER A 102 26.82 8.26 -22.51
C SER A 102 27.40 8.34 -21.09
N PRO A 103 28.71 8.60 -20.90
CA PRO A 103 29.27 8.78 -19.57
C PRO A 103 28.52 9.92 -18.85
N CYS A 104 28.00 9.62 -17.67
CA CYS A 104 27.28 10.58 -16.85
C CYS A 104 28.31 11.54 -16.21
N ASP A 105 28.45 12.75 -16.74
CA ASP A 105 29.42 13.75 -16.26
C ASP A 105 29.13 14.23 -14.82
N THR A 106 27.91 14.04 -14.34
CA THR A 106 27.57 14.26 -12.94
C THR A 106 27.86 13.00 -12.14
N LEU A 107 29.07 12.93 -11.57
CA LEU A 107 29.34 12.13 -10.38
C LEU A 107 28.30 12.50 -9.31
N VAL A 108 27.23 11.70 -9.22
CA VAL A 108 26.30 11.74 -8.11
C VAL A 108 27.12 11.38 -6.88
N THR A 109 27.55 12.39 -6.13
CA THR A 109 28.20 12.21 -4.84
C THR A 109 27.24 11.42 -3.97
N VAL A 110 27.57 10.15 -3.74
CA VAL A 110 26.83 9.28 -2.84
C VAL A 110 26.68 10.03 -1.51
N PRO A 111 25.45 10.29 -1.03
CA PRO A 111 25.26 10.93 0.26
C PRO A 111 26.06 10.15 1.31
N PRO A 112 26.83 10.82 2.18
CA PRO A 112 27.60 10.13 3.20
C PRO A 112 26.69 9.22 4.00
N LYS A 113 27.15 7.99 4.26
CA LYS A 113 26.38 7.00 5.04
C LYS A 113 25.90 7.64 6.35
N ALA A 114 24.62 7.42 6.67
CA ALA A 114 24.03 7.92 7.91
C ALA A 114 24.93 7.51 9.09
N LYS A 115 25.31 8.50 9.92
CA LYS A 115 26.09 8.24 11.13
C LYS A 115 25.28 7.30 12.02
N VAL A 116 25.91 6.27 12.56
CA VAL A 116 25.29 5.38 13.53
C VAL A 116 25.03 6.20 14.80
N VAL A 117 23.77 6.60 15.00
CA VAL A 117 23.35 7.26 16.23
C VAL A 117 23.11 6.16 17.25
N THR A 118 24.02 6.03 18.22
CA THR A 118 23.75 5.21 19.41
C THR A 118 22.61 5.87 20.21
N PRO A 119 21.53 5.14 20.55
CA PRO A 119 20.46 5.72 21.34
C PRO A 119 21.01 6.18 22.69
N LYS A 120 20.61 7.38 23.14
CA LYS A 120 20.95 7.86 24.48
C LYS A 120 20.33 6.90 25.51
N PRO A 121 21.07 6.48 26.55
CA PRO A 121 20.51 5.64 27.61
C PRO A 121 19.35 6.34 28.29
N MET A 122 18.34 5.56 28.68
CA MET A 122 17.16 6.07 29.37
C MET A 122 17.56 6.49 30.79
N ILE A 123 17.30 7.76 31.12
CA ILE A 123 17.48 8.29 32.47
C ILE A 123 16.08 8.55 33.02
N PHE A 124 15.73 7.89 34.12
CA PHE A 124 14.47 8.11 34.82
C PHE A 124 14.67 9.22 35.85
N ASP A 125 13.92 10.32 35.70
CA ASP A 125 13.83 11.33 36.74
C ASP A 125 12.76 10.91 37.77
N LEU A 126 13.20 10.14 38.76
CA LEU A 126 12.36 9.67 39.86
C LEU A 126 12.13 10.77 40.90
N ALA A 127 12.82 11.91 40.84
CA ALA A 127 12.71 12.96 41.87
C ALA A 127 11.33 13.64 41.85
N GLY A 128 10.68 13.68 40.69
CA GLY A 128 9.32 14.17 40.53
C GLY A 128 8.28 13.38 41.34
N ASP A 129 8.46 12.06 41.46
CA ASP A 129 7.53 11.18 42.18
C ASP A 129 7.57 11.39 43.70
N TYR A 130 8.67 11.97 44.21
CA TYR A 130 8.85 12.29 45.62
C TYR A 130 8.48 13.74 45.97
N LEU A 131 8.02 14.56 45.02
CA LEU A 131 7.43 15.88 45.28
C LEU A 131 6.02 15.72 45.85
N GLN A 132 5.92 15.25 47.08
CA GLN A 132 4.67 15.20 47.82
C GLN A 132 4.52 16.44 48.70
N TYR A 133 3.34 17.05 48.68
CA TYR A 133 3.01 18.09 49.64
C TYR A 133 3.05 17.50 51.06
N PRO A 134 3.63 18.21 52.05
CA PRO A 134 3.62 17.75 53.42
C PRO A 134 2.18 17.65 53.93
N SER A 135 1.91 16.65 54.78
CA SER A 135 0.57 16.41 55.33
C SER A 135 -0.03 17.67 55.97
N LEU A 136 -1.25 18.01 55.55
CA LEU A 136 -2.00 19.18 56.03
C LEU A 136 -2.85 18.89 57.28
N GLU A 137 -2.86 17.64 57.77
CA GLU A 137 -3.71 17.20 58.89
C GLU A 137 -3.47 18.01 60.17
N GLY A 138 -2.21 18.40 60.43
CA GLY A 138 -1.84 19.26 61.56
C GLY A 138 -2.24 20.73 61.38
N LYS A 139 -2.36 21.22 60.14
CA LYS A 139 -2.75 22.60 59.83
C LYS A 139 -4.27 22.79 59.85
N LEU A 140 -5.03 21.77 59.45
CA LEU A 140 -6.50 21.78 59.45
C LEU A 140 -7.10 21.68 60.86
N LYS A 141 -6.38 21.09 61.83
CA LYS A 141 -6.82 20.97 63.23
C LYS A 141 -6.72 22.26 64.04
N LYS A 142 -6.08 23.33 63.53
CA LYS A 142 -6.21 24.67 64.10
C LYS A 142 -7.59 25.25 63.79
N LYS A 143 -8.59 24.86 64.59
CA LYS A 143 -9.87 25.55 64.74
C LYS A 143 -9.62 27.01 65.15
N GLY A 144 -9.44 27.90 64.18
CA GLY A 144 -9.20 29.31 64.50
C GLY A 144 -9.26 30.30 63.33
N LEU A 145 -9.40 29.83 62.09
CA LEU A 145 -9.47 30.71 60.91
C LEU A 145 -10.78 30.66 60.13
N VAL A 146 -11.64 29.66 60.38
CA VAL A 146 -12.99 29.60 59.78
C VAL A 146 -13.99 30.52 60.51
N SER A 147 -13.65 31.01 61.70
CA SER A 147 -14.45 32.01 62.45
C SER A 147 -14.12 33.47 62.13
N LYS A 148 -13.20 33.75 61.19
CA LYS A 148 -12.85 35.11 60.74
C LYS A 148 -13.29 35.48 59.32
N LEU A 149 -13.95 34.58 58.59
CA LEU A 149 -14.58 34.89 57.31
C LEU A 149 -16.07 35.17 57.54
N LYS A 150 -16.39 36.37 58.03
CA LYS A 150 -17.73 36.97 57.84
C LYS A 150 -17.76 37.51 56.42
N PHE A 151 -18.59 36.93 55.56
CA PHE A 151 -19.01 37.61 54.33
C PHE A 151 -20.12 38.59 54.73
N TRP A 152 -19.78 39.88 54.76
CA TRP A 152 -20.68 41.00 54.54
C TRP A 152 -20.22 41.67 53.25
#